data_AF-A0A4P7ZSD7-F1
#
_entry.id   AF-A0A4P7ZSD7-F1
#
_cell.length_a   1.000
_cell.length_b   1.000
_cell.length_c   1.000
_cell.angle_alpha   90.00
_cell.angle_beta   90.00
_cell.angle_gamma   90.00
#
_symmetry.space_group_name_H-M   'P 1'
#
loop_
_entity.id
_entity.type
_entity.pdbx_description
1 polymer ?
#
loop_
_entity_poly.entity_id
_entity_poly.type
_entity_poly.pdbx_seq_one_letter_code
_entity_poly.pdbx_strand_id
1 'polypeptide(L)'
;MNLPIDQQIDAAHSAAERIEQEARQIEARIVKAGGVPPTRPYGRPVSGGAIAQNLTLKSLLQRRDPALAAYLGCGSDLQRREAEERAAREMQAQALAMQTDRLRQVNTASARYREQMNLQGRNAITGRRYGQ
;
A
#
# COMPACT_ATOMS: atom_id res chain seq x y z
N MET A 1 -5.78 -46.63 20.97
CA MET A 1 -4.55 -47.44 21.00
C MET A 1 -3.38 -46.50 20.91
N ASN A 2 -2.52 -46.45 21.93
CA ASN A 2 -1.31 -45.64 21.87
C ASN A 2 -0.33 -46.30 20.88
N LEU A 3 0.22 -45.52 19.96
CA LEU A 3 1.23 -45.98 19.01
C LEU A 3 2.46 -46.52 19.77
N PRO A 4 3.17 -47.53 19.25
CA PRO A 4 4.46 -47.93 19.78
C PRO A 4 5.44 -46.75 19.80
N ILE A 5 6.37 -46.75 20.76
CA ILE A 5 7.25 -45.60 21.03
C ILE A 5 8.06 -45.16 19.81
N ASP A 6 8.55 -46.11 19.00
CA ASP A 6 9.32 -45.82 17.78
C ASP A 6 8.50 -45.02 16.76
N GLN A 7 7.22 -45.38 16.58
CA GLN A 7 6.33 -44.63 15.69
C GLN A 7 6.02 -43.22 16.21
N GLN A 8 5.97 -43.03 17.55
CA GLN A 8 5.82 -41.70 18.13
C GLN A 8 7.07 -40.84 17.91
N ILE A 9 8.26 -41.44 17.98
CA ILE A 9 9.54 -40.76 17.72
C ILE A 9 9.63 -40.33 16.25
N ASP A 10 9.32 -41.22 15.31
CA ASP A 10 9.33 -40.91 13.87
C ASP A 10 8.31 -39.82 13.52
N ALA A 11 7.12 -39.87 14.14
CA ALA A 11 6.10 -38.84 13.98
C ALA A 11 6.58 -37.49 14.53
N ALA A 12 7.20 -37.45 15.70
CA ALA A 12 7.75 -36.23 16.29
C ALA A 12 8.89 -35.65 15.44
N HIS A 13 9.79 -36.50 14.91
CA HIS A 13 10.87 -36.09 14.04
C HIS A 13 10.35 -35.48 12.74
N SER A 14 9.41 -36.16 12.06
CA SER A 14 8.82 -35.66 10.83
C SER A 14 8.03 -34.35 11.03
N ALA A 15 7.40 -34.16 12.19
CA ALA A 15 6.76 -32.89 12.54
C ALA A 15 7.80 -31.77 12.72
N ALA A 16 8.92 -32.06 13.41
CA ALA A 16 10.01 -31.09 13.60
C ALA A 16 10.65 -30.67 12.26
N GLU A 17 10.84 -31.61 11.32
CA GLU A 17 11.32 -31.35 9.96
C GLU A 17 10.41 -30.36 9.21
N ARG A 18 9.09 -30.54 9.28
CA ARG A 18 8.12 -29.62 8.63
C ARG A 18 8.20 -28.22 9.21
N ILE A 19 8.21 -28.13 10.54
CA ILE A 19 8.34 -26.85 11.26
C ILE A 19 9.65 -26.15 10.85
N GLU A 20 10.73 -26.90 10.72
CA GLU A 20 12.02 -26.35 10.32
C GLU A 20 11.99 -25.81 8.89
N GLN A 21 11.38 -26.53 7.95
CA GLN A 21 11.25 -26.07 6.57
C GLN A 21 10.45 -24.75 6.49
N GLU A 22 9.33 -24.66 7.19
CA GLU A 22 8.55 -23.41 7.28
C GLU A 22 9.36 -22.28 7.92
N ALA A 23 10.05 -22.57 9.02
CA ALA A 23 10.84 -21.58 9.73
C ALA A 23 12.00 -21.04 8.85
N ARG A 24 12.71 -21.89 8.10
CA ARG A 24 13.73 -21.46 7.14
C ARG A 24 13.18 -20.57 6.03
N GLN A 25 11.97 -20.86 5.54
CA GLN A 25 11.33 -20.00 4.54
C GLN A 25 11.00 -18.61 5.11
N ILE A 26 10.51 -18.56 6.36
CA ILE A 26 10.26 -17.29 7.07
C ILE A 26 11.57 -16.54 7.28
N GLU A 27 12.63 -17.21 7.74
CA GLU A 27 13.95 -16.61 7.94
C GLU A 27 14.54 -16.07 6.65
N ALA A 28 14.43 -16.81 5.54
CA ALA A 28 14.87 -16.36 4.22
C ALA A 28 14.14 -15.07 3.77
N ARG A 29 12.83 -14.97 4.05
CA ARG A 29 12.06 -13.74 3.78
C ARG A 29 12.47 -12.58 4.69
N ILE A 30 12.76 -12.85 5.96
CA ILE A 30 13.31 -11.85 6.90
C ILE A 30 14.63 -11.29 6.36
N VAL A 31 15.53 -12.17 5.93
CA VAL A 31 16.82 -11.79 5.34
C VAL A 31 16.61 -11.00 4.05
N LYS A 32 15.68 -11.42 3.18
CA LYS A 32 15.32 -10.69 1.95
C LYS A 32 14.78 -9.29 2.23
N ALA A 33 14.05 -9.10 3.33
CA ALA A 33 13.61 -7.78 3.80
C ALA A 33 14.78 -6.93 4.35
N GLY A 34 15.94 -7.53 4.60
CA GLY A 34 17.13 -6.89 5.18
C GLY A 34 17.15 -6.93 6.71
N GLY A 35 16.37 -7.82 7.33
CA GLY A 35 16.36 -8.06 8.76
C GLY A 35 17.26 -9.22 9.17
N VAL A 36 17.56 -9.29 10.47
CA VAL A 36 18.25 -10.44 11.07
C VAL A 36 17.19 -11.33 11.72
N PRO A 37 17.11 -12.62 11.36
CA PRO A 37 16.15 -13.54 11.98
C PRO A 37 16.46 -13.76 13.46
N PRO A 38 15.42 -13.98 14.29
CA PRO A 38 15.61 -14.24 15.72
C PRO A 38 16.29 -15.60 15.95
N THR A 39 17.12 -15.69 16.98
CA THR A 39 17.74 -16.94 17.40
C THR A 39 16.68 -17.89 17.98
N ARG A 40 16.65 -19.13 17.48
CA ARG A 40 15.76 -20.20 17.95
C ARG A 40 16.45 -21.57 17.90
N PRO A 41 16.04 -22.54 18.72
CA PRO A 41 16.48 -23.92 18.58
C PRO A 41 15.79 -24.60 17.37
N TYR A 42 16.43 -25.66 16.86
CA TYR A 42 15.92 -26.47 15.75
C TYR A 42 14.53 -27.04 16.04
N GLY A 43 13.69 -27.12 15.00
CA GLY A 43 12.36 -27.72 15.10
C GLY A 43 11.34 -26.89 15.88
N ARG A 44 11.68 -25.65 16.27
CA ARG A 44 10.71 -24.68 16.81
C ARG A 44 10.29 -23.67 15.75
N PRO A 45 9.02 -23.22 15.72
CA PRO A 45 8.59 -22.19 14.78
C PRO A 45 9.21 -20.83 15.10
N VAL A 46 9.27 -19.95 14.10
CA VAL A 46 9.65 -18.55 14.29
C VAL A 46 8.58 -17.84 15.12
N SER A 47 8.95 -17.32 16.28
CA SER A 47 8.00 -16.64 17.18
C SER A 47 7.65 -15.25 16.67
N GLY A 48 6.40 -15.04 16.26
CA GLY A 48 5.86 -13.72 15.95
C GLY A 48 5.95 -12.74 17.12
N GLY A 49 5.84 -13.24 18.37
CA GLY A 49 6.00 -12.43 19.57
C GLY A 49 7.42 -11.88 19.75
N ALA A 50 8.45 -12.69 19.47
CA ALA A 50 9.83 -12.23 19.49
C ALA A 50 10.10 -11.16 18.42
N ILE A 51 9.48 -11.31 17.25
CA ILE A 51 9.55 -10.32 16.16
C ILE A 51 8.81 -9.03 16.53
N ALA A 52 7.66 -9.13 17.19
CA ALA A 52 6.88 -7.97 17.62
C ALA A 52 7.61 -7.12 18.67
N GLN A 53 8.43 -7.73 19.53
CA GLN A 53 9.28 -7.04 20.50
C GLN A 53 10.45 -6.28 19.85
N ASN A 54 10.94 -6.75 18.70
CA ASN A 54 12.00 -6.08 17.95
C ASN A 54 11.40 -5.05 16.97
N LEU A 55 11.30 -3.80 17.42
CA LEU A 55 10.70 -2.69 16.65
C LEU A 55 11.36 -2.48 15.27
N THR A 56 12.68 -2.66 15.18
CA THR A 56 13.42 -2.50 13.93
C THR A 56 13.04 -3.59 12.94
N LEU A 57 13.00 -4.85 13.39
CA LEU A 57 12.61 -5.97 12.54
C LEU A 57 11.15 -5.85 12.11
N LYS A 58 10.25 -5.50 13.06
CA LYS A 58 8.84 -5.25 12.79
C LYS A 58 8.64 -4.17 11.74
N SER A 59 9.28 -3.01 11.87
CA SER A 59 9.15 -1.91 10.92
C SER A 59 9.73 -2.24 9.54
N LEU A 60 10.86 -2.96 9.48
CA LEU A 60 11.42 -3.45 8.22
C LEU A 60 10.47 -4.42 7.51
N LEU A 61 9.93 -5.39 8.24
CA LEU A 61 8.98 -6.36 7.69
C LEU A 61 7.71 -5.67 7.21
N GLN A 62 7.13 -4.75 7.98
CA GLN A 62 5.98 -3.98 7.54
C GLN A 62 6.28 -3.25 6.21
N ARG A 63 7.41 -2.55 6.12
CA ARG A 63 7.76 -1.76 4.92
C ARG A 63 8.09 -2.61 3.69
N ARG A 64 8.77 -3.74 3.85
CA ARG A 64 9.35 -4.51 2.73
C ARG A 64 8.66 -5.84 2.44
N ASP A 65 8.00 -6.43 3.44
CA ASP A 65 7.24 -7.67 3.29
C ASP A 65 5.97 -7.65 4.19
N PRO A 66 4.96 -6.84 3.82
CA PRO A 66 3.76 -6.65 4.62
C PRO A 66 2.95 -7.94 4.79
N ALA A 67 3.00 -8.83 3.80
CA ALA A 67 2.33 -10.13 3.87
C ALA A 67 2.93 -11.02 4.97
N LEU A 68 4.27 -11.04 5.09
CA LEU A 68 4.92 -11.77 6.18
C LEU A 68 4.62 -11.13 7.54
N ALA A 69 4.62 -9.80 7.62
CA ALA A 69 4.28 -9.09 8.85
C ALA A 69 2.86 -9.42 9.33
N ALA A 70 1.88 -9.47 8.41
CA ALA A 70 0.51 -9.87 8.71
C ALA A 70 0.43 -11.34 9.17
N TYR A 71 1.10 -12.26 8.47
CA TYR A 71 1.15 -13.67 8.83
C TYR A 71 1.69 -13.91 10.25
N LEU A 72 2.73 -13.17 10.64
CA LEU A 72 3.35 -13.26 11.96
C LEU A 72 2.59 -12.49 13.05
N GLY A 73 1.47 -11.83 12.73
CA GLY A 73 0.69 -11.03 13.67
C GLY A 73 1.38 -9.75 14.14
N CYS A 74 2.44 -9.31 13.45
CA CYS A 74 3.16 -8.06 13.75
C CYS A 74 2.83 -6.93 12.74
N GLY A 75 1.94 -7.19 11.78
CA GLY A 75 1.39 -6.19 10.87
C GLY A 75 0.57 -5.13 11.60
N SER A 76 0.47 -3.94 11.01
CA SER A 76 -0.33 -2.84 11.53
C SER A 76 -1.39 -2.42 10.50
N ASP A 77 -2.58 -2.05 10.98
CA ASP A 77 -3.62 -1.40 10.17
C ASP A 77 -3.15 -0.10 9.48
N LEU A 78 -2.01 0.46 9.91
CA LEU A 78 -1.39 1.64 9.30
C LEU A 78 -1.23 1.50 7.79
N GLN A 79 -0.84 0.33 7.27
CA GLN A 79 -0.68 0.18 5.82
C GLN A 79 -2.00 0.22 5.07
N ARG A 80 -3.04 -0.35 5.65
CA ARG A 80 -4.39 -0.25 5.11
C ARG A 80 -4.87 1.20 5.13
N ARG A 81 -4.65 1.90 6.24
CA ARG A 81 -4.95 3.34 6.37
C ARG A 81 -4.16 4.20 5.37
N GLU A 82 -2.87 3.94 5.21
CA GLU A 82 -2.04 4.65 4.22
C GLU A 82 -2.52 4.41 2.79
N ALA A 83 -2.92 3.17 2.46
CA ALA A 83 -3.47 2.85 1.15
C ALA A 83 -4.80 3.58 0.91
N GLU A 84 -5.69 3.59 1.92
CA GLU A 84 -6.96 4.32 1.89
C GLU A 84 -6.73 5.85 1.75
N GLU A 85 -5.76 6.41 2.47
CA GLU A 85 -5.38 7.83 2.36
C GLU A 85 -4.80 8.18 0.99
N ARG A 86 -3.96 7.33 0.41
CA ARG A 86 -3.41 7.54 -0.94
C ARG A 86 -4.52 7.50 -1.99
N ALA A 87 -5.40 6.51 -1.92
CA ALA A 87 -6.55 6.43 -2.82
C ALA A 87 -7.47 7.66 -2.68
N ALA A 88 -7.71 8.14 -1.45
CA ALA A 88 -8.48 9.35 -1.22
C ALA A 88 -7.81 10.60 -1.84
N ARG A 89 -6.49 10.75 -1.72
CA ARG A 89 -5.73 11.85 -2.35
C ARG A 89 -5.78 11.78 -3.87
N GLU A 90 -5.66 10.60 -4.45
CA GLU A 90 -5.76 10.40 -5.90
C GLU A 90 -7.15 10.79 -6.43
N MET A 91 -8.22 10.37 -5.75
CA MET A 91 -9.58 10.76 -6.11
C MET A 91 -9.79 12.27 -6.02
N GLN A 92 -9.27 12.92 -4.98
CA GLN A 92 -9.33 14.39 -4.84
C GLN A 92 -8.56 15.08 -5.97
N ALA A 93 -7.36 14.61 -6.31
CA ALA A 93 -6.56 15.16 -7.40
C ALA A 93 -7.28 15.03 -8.75
N GLN A 94 -7.92 13.89 -9.02
CA GLN A 94 -8.73 13.69 -10.24
C GLN A 94 -9.95 14.62 -10.26
N ALA A 95 -10.65 14.80 -9.14
CA ALA A 95 -11.77 15.71 -9.04
C ALA A 95 -11.36 17.16 -9.32
N LEU A 96 -10.23 17.60 -8.77
CA LEU A 96 -9.65 18.91 -9.04
C LEU A 96 -9.26 19.06 -10.50
N ALA A 97 -8.61 18.06 -11.10
CA ALA A 97 -8.25 18.08 -12.52
C ALA A 97 -9.50 18.27 -13.41
N MET A 98 -10.56 17.50 -13.18
CA MET A 98 -11.83 17.64 -13.90
C MET A 98 -12.45 19.04 -13.75
N GLN A 99 -12.40 19.62 -12.55
CA GLN A 99 -12.87 21.00 -12.32
C GLN A 99 -12.03 22.01 -13.10
N THR A 100 -10.70 21.87 -13.09
CA THR A 100 -9.80 22.76 -13.83
C THR A 100 -10.02 22.70 -15.33
N ASP A 101 -10.25 21.51 -15.88
CA ASP A 101 -10.50 21.34 -17.31
C ASP A 101 -11.85 21.96 -17.71
N ARG A 102 -12.89 21.80 -16.88
CA ARG A 102 -14.17 22.48 -17.09
C ARG A 102 -14.02 24.01 -17.09
N LEU A 103 -13.26 24.56 -16.14
CA LEU A 103 -13.01 26.00 -16.07
C LEU A 103 -12.22 26.49 -17.29
N ARG A 104 -11.22 25.73 -17.74
CA ARG A 104 -10.48 26.04 -18.97
C ARG A 104 -11.40 26.10 -20.18
N GLN A 105 -12.29 25.11 -20.35
CA GLN A 105 -13.26 25.10 -21.46
C GLN A 105 -14.14 26.36 -21.44
N VAL A 106 -14.70 26.73 -20.30
CA VAL A 106 -15.52 27.94 -20.14
C VAL A 106 -14.73 29.20 -20.46
N ASN A 107 -13.48 29.29 -20.00
CA ASN A 107 -12.61 30.43 -20.27
C ASN A 107 -12.27 30.54 -21.77
N THR A 108 -11.98 29.42 -22.45
CA THR A 108 -11.71 29.42 -23.89
C THR A 108 -12.94 29.81 -24.71
N ALA A 109 -14.12 29.32 -24.35
CA ALA A 109 -15.38 29.69 -25.00
C ALA A 109 -15.67 31.19 -24.82
N SER A 110 -15.47 31.72 -23.60
CA SER A 110 -15.65 33.14 -23.30
C SER A 110 -14.65 34.02 -24.05
N ALA A 111 -13.40 33.59 -24.17
CA ALA A 111 -12.39 34.30 -24.98
C ALA A 111 -12.80 34.37 -26.46
N ARG A 112 -13.19 33.23 -27.05
CA ARG A 112 -13.69 33.17 -28.44
C ARG A 112 -14.91 34.06 -28.66
N TYR A 113 -15.85 34.08 -27.71
CA TYR A 113 -17.02 34.95 -27.78
C TYR A 113 -16.63 36.45 -27.81
N ARG A 114 -15.69 36.85 -26.93
CA ARG A 114 -15.19 38.24 -26.91
C ARG A 114 -14.50 38.62 -28.22
N GLU A 115 -13.69 37.73 -28.77
CA GLU A 115 -13.04 37.93 -30.07
C GLU A 115 -14.06 38.12 -31.20
N GLN A 116 -15.09 37.26 -31.25
CA GLN A 116 -16.16 37.37 -32.24
C GLN A 116 -16.94 38.69 -32.13
N MET A 117 -17.29 39.11 -30.92
CA MET A 117 -17.99 40.38 -30.70
C MET A 117 -17.14 41.57 -31.13
N ASN A 118 -15.85 41.56 -30.77
CA ASN A 118 -14.91 42.60 -31.19
C ASN A 118 -14.77 42.68 -32.71
N LEU A 119 -14.65 41.53 -33.40
CA LEU A 119 -14.62 41.47 -34.88
C LEU A 119 -15.89 42.03 -35.52
N GLN A 120 -17.04 41.83 -34.89
CA GLN A 120 -18.31 42.42 -35.33
C GLN A 120 -18.45 43.91 -34.98
N GLY A 121 -17.44 44.52 -34.34
CA GLY A 121 -17.46 45.91 -33.89
C GLY A 121 -18.41 46.16 -32.71
N ARG A 122 -18.69 45.13 -31.90
CA ARG A 122 -19.55 45.19 -30.71
C ARG A 122 -18.74 44.95 -29.44
N ASN A 123 -19.06 45.68 -28.38
CA ASN A 123 -18.50 45.45 -27.06
C ASN A 123 -19.03 44.12 -26.51
N ALA A 124 -18.14 43.21 -26.14
CA ALA A 124 -18.50 41.87 -25.69
C ALA A 124 -19.25 41.81 -24.35
N ILE A 125 -19.19 42.87 -23.53
CA ILE A 125 -19.87 42.94 -22.22
C ILE A 125 -21.26 43.59 -22.36
N THR A 126 -21.36 44.66 -23.15
CA THR A 126 -22.59 45.47 -23.25
C THR A 126 -23.40 45.21 -24.52
N GLY A 127 -22.84 44.50 -25.50
CA GLY A 127 -23.47 44.18 -26.79
C GLY A 127 -23.61 45.37 -27.76
N ARG A 128 -23.25 46.59 -27.33
CA ARG A 128 -23.36 47.83 -28.14
C ARG A 128 -22.24 47.92 -29.16
N ARG A 129 -22.52 48.50 -30.33
CA ARG A 129 -21.49 48.77 -31.34
C ARG A 129 -20.57 49.91 -30.87
N TYR A 130 -19.29 49.81 -31.15
CA TYR A 130 -18.36 50.92 -30.90
C TYR A 130 -18.72 52.10 -31.81
N GLY A 131 -18.92 53.29 -31.23
CA GLY A 131 -19.20 54.52 -31.98
C GLY A 131 -20.68 54.87 -32.21
N GLN A 132 -21.62 54.20 -31.52
CA GLN A 132 -23.03 54.63 -31.41
C GLN A 132 -23.43 54.92 -29.97
#